data_AF-A0AAN6E4P9-F1
#
_entry.id   AF-A0AAN6E4P9-F1
#
_cell.length_a   1.000
_cell.length_b   1.000
_cell.length_c   1.000
_cell.angle_alpha   90.00
_cell.angle_beta   90.00
_cell.angle_gamma   90.00
#
_symmetry.space_group_name_H-M   'P 1'
#
loop_
_entity.id
_entity.type
_entity.pdbx_description
1 polymer ?
#
loop_
_entity_poly.entity_id
_entity_poly.type
_entity_poly.pdbx_seq_one_letter_code
_entity_poly.pdbx_strand_id
1 'polypeptide(L)'
;MDTLLTADSAVNSPRYRRKSSTFVDAIHDLPERGEMAPAQLYSTESGRLFHAGRIAIATVGLPARGKTHISVALARYLRWLGVKTRIFHLGDYRREIVGQGKDVPDDYFFVNASASSVLLRQKILKKCREDIYHFLNHENGQIAIYDAVNPLAAGRRSLAKEFAKHDIKCLFIESSCDDQRIIEENVRSVKISSPDYYGWNEGDAVKHYLSRMSAKIPHFETMEEPDLDWIKMINAGERIVVNNTNFGYLSHRIVFYLLNLHIKSRHTYFARAGVTLEEESFKADASLSPQGREYARKMTDTLLKHREEERRAIIGKGGPETPLKPLIVWTSTRRRTVETSAFLQEKNFKVRQRSQMSQLNPGVCEKKSERRIRQDYPEEVLKHELDPYHHRFPRAESYHDVAVRLEPVILELEREQNDLLIIAHESVLRVLYGYLMACNAADIPFLSFPRDEIIEIIPASYNNEAKRIKIPDLPPEIIPASPEGIKAPAPPSGFVTPVPGLGSGIGSPRGGGRGSGTPEPQASGVKTPEDAENLAVRMHDVV
;
A
#
# COMPACT_ATOMS: atom_id res chain seq x y z
N MET A 1 -18.94 25.46 38.03
CA MET A 1 -19.83 24.59 37.26
C MET A 1 -20.07 25.34 35.95
N ASP A 2 -19.47 25.02 34.81
CA ASP A 2 -19.11 23.71 34.25
C ASP A 2 -17.78 23.78 33.52
N THR A 3 -16.77 23.06 34.02
CA THR A 3 -15.44 22.90 33.41
C THR A 3 -15.16 21.44 33.02
N LEU A 4 -16.20 20.61 32.93
CA LEU A 4 -16.08 19.17 32.66
C LEU A 4 -16.79 18.71 31.37
N LEU A 5 -17.42 19.60 30.61
CA LEU A 5 -18.21 19.23 29.40
C LEU A 5 -17.50 19.50 28.06
N THR A 6 -16.28 20.03 28.05
CA THR A 6 -15.49 20.29 26.82
C THR A 6 -14.41 19.25 26.53
N ALA A 7 -14.20 18.27 27.43
CA ALA A 7 -13.21 17.20 27.26
C ALA A 7 -13.77 15.93 26.59
N ASP A 8 -15.07 15.64 26.74
CA ASP A 8 -15.66 14.39 26.25
C ASP A 8 -16.15 14.43 24.79
N SER A 9 -16.15 15.61 24.16
CA SER A 9 -16.52 15.75 22.74
C SER A 9 -15.35 15.46 21.77
N ALA A 10 -14.14 15.23 22.29
CA ALA A 10 -12.94 14.97 21.47
C ALA A 10 -12.69 13.47 21.19
N VAL A 11 -13.53 12.57 21.74
CA VAL A 11 -13.30 11.11 21.71
C VAL A 11 -14.15 10.39 20.65
N ASN A 12 -15.19 11.03 20.10
CA ASN A 12 -16.16 10.40 19.19
C ASN A 12 -16.10 10.92 17.74
N SER A 13 -14.90 11.10 17.18
CA SER A 13 -14.77 11.12 15.71
C SER A 13 -14.93 9.68 15.22
N PRO A 14 -15.85 9.38 14.29
CA PRO A 14 -15.94 8.05 13.73
C PRO A 14 -14.64 7.79 12.99
N ARG A 15 -13.77 6.98 13.59
CA ARG A 15 -12.65 6.28 12.95
C ARG A 15 -13.28 5.42 11.86
N TYR A 16 -13.59 6.02 10.71
CA TYR A 16 -14.11 5.28 9.57
C TYR A 16 -12.95 4.45 9.04
N ARG A 17 -12.78 3.27 9.65
CA ARG A 17 -12.01 2.14 9.11
C ARG A 17 -12.57 1.93 7.69
N ARG A 18 -11.87 2.44 6.68
CA ARG A 18 -11.86 1.71 5.40
C ARG A 18 -11.11 0.43 5.74
N LYS A 19 -11.82 -0.67 6.00
CA LYS A 19 -11.17 -1.98 5.86
C LYS A 19 -10.91 -2.10 4.37
N SER A 20 -9.64 -2.11 3.97
CA SER A 20 -9.24 -2.47 2.60
C SER A 20 -10.10 -3.63 2.12
N SER A 21 -10.81 -3.47 1.00
CA SER A 21 -11.27 -4.63 0.27
C SER A 21 -10.03 -5.29 -0.36
N THR A 22 -10.10 -6.56 -0.73
CA THR A 22 -9.02 -7.28 -1.43
C THR A 22 -8.56 -6.61 -2.75
N PHE A 23 -9.23 -5.53 -3.15
CA PHE A 23 -9.13 -4.86 -4.43
C PHE A 23 -8.71 -3.39 -4.33
N VAL A 24 -8.59 -2.82 -3.13
CA VAL A 24 -8.11 -1.45 -2.90
C VAL A 24 -6.96 -1.49 -1.91
N ASP A 25 -5.89 -0.75 -2.18
CA ASP A 25 -4.70 -0.79 -1.33
C ASP A 25 -4.92 -0.21 0.09
N ALA A 26 -4.04 -0.62 1.01
CA ALA A 26 -4.10 -0.23 2.42
C ALA A 26 -3.26 1.02 2.73
N ILE A 27 -2.95 1.86 1.73
CA ILE A 27 -2.02 3.00 1.94
C ILE A 27 -2.58 4.07 2.89
N HIS A 28 -3.90 4.17 3.02
CA HIS A 28 -4.57 5.11 3.93
C HIS A 28 -5.00 4.47 5.26
N ASP A 29 -4.78 3.16 5.41
CA ASP A 29 -5.19 2.43 6.60
C ASP A 29 -4.21 2.74 7.74
N LEU A 30 -4.76 2.82 8.96
CA LEU A 30 -3.95 2.99 10.17
C LEU A 30 -3.56 1.60 10.69
N PRO A 31 -2.26 1.27 10.74
CA PRO A 31 -1.83 -0.03 11.23
C PRO A 31 -2.28 -0.21 12.68
N GLU A 32 -2.95 -1.32 12.98
CA GLU A 32 -3.62 -1.54 14.27
C GLU A 32 -2.62 -1.88 15.40
N ARG A 33 -1.38 -2.28 15.05
CA ARG A 33 -0.26 -2.54 15.97
C ARG A 33 1.08 -2.16 15.35
N GLY A 34 2.16 -2.26 16.14
CA GLY A 34 3.55 -2.10 15.70
C GLY A 34 3.99 -3.20 14.74
N GLU A 35 3.26 -3.37 13.64
CA GLU A 35 3.55 -4.32 12.58
C GLU A 35 4.86 -3.91 11.91
N MET A 36 5.80 -4.86 11.87
CA MET A 36 7.07 -4.67 11.19
C MET A 36 6.82 -4.48 9.69
N ALA A 37 7.61 -3.61 9.09
CA ALA A 37 7.50 -3.38 7.66
C ALA A 37 8.22 -4.46 6.86
N PRO A 38 7.80 -4.66 5.59
CA PRO A 38 8.35 -5.73 4.76
C PRO A 38 9.88 -5.74 4.64
N ALA A 39 10.51 -4.61 4.32
CA ALA A 39 11.97 -4.51 4.09
C ALA A 39 12.71 -3.74 5.19
N GLN A 40 12.24 -3.79 6.43
CA GLN A 40 12.88 -3.11 7.56
C GLN A 40 14.26 -3.69 7.90
N LEU A 41 15.34 -2.93 7.69
CA LEU A 41 16.71 -3.43 7.91
C LEU A 41 17.15 -3.51 9.37
N TYR A 42 16.74 -2.56 10.20
CA TYR A 42 17.05 -2.51 11.63
C TYR A 42 15.98 -1.73 12.37
N SER A 43 16.08 -1.57 13.68
CA SER A 43 15.31 -0.60 14.44
C SER A 43 16.23 0.00 15.50
N THR A 44 16.12 1.29 15.79
CA THR A 44 16.85 1.89 16.92
C THR A 44 16.11 1.64 18.23
N GLU A 45 16.73 1.91 19.37
CA GLU A 45 16.05 1.85 20.69
C GLU A 45 14.79 2.73 20.75
N SER A 46 14.78 3.84 19.99
CA SER A 46 13.61 4.71 19.86
C SER A 46 12.48 4.13 18.99
N GLY A 47 12.70 2.99 18.32
CA GLY A 47 11.79 2.41 17.33
C GLY A 47 11.78 3.12 15.97
N ARG A 48 12.62 4.16 15.80
CA ARG A 48 12.77 4.91 14.53
C ARG A 48 13.96 4.38 13.72
N LEU A 49 13.95 4.60 12.41
CA LEU A 49 15.04 4.23 11.51
C LEU A 49 16.00 5.40 11.24
N PHE A 50 17.23 5.11 10.82
CA PHE A 50 18.15 6.09 10.20
C PHE A 50 18.62 7.27 11.05
N HIS A 51 18.39 7.28 12.37
CA HIS A 51 18.73 8.39 13.29
C HIS A 51 18.33 9.79 12.79
N ALA A 52 17.37 9.87 11.84
CA ALA A 52 17.10 11.10 11.10
C ALA A 52 16.26 12.12 11.89
N GLY A 53 15.75 11.71 13.05
CA GLY A 53 14.77 12.46 13.83
C GLY A 53 13.37 12.35 13.24
N ARG A 54 12.49 13.30 13.62
CA ARG A 54 11.15 13.45 13.04
C ARG A 54 11.21 14.37 11.83
N ILE A 55 10.54 14.00 10.75
CA ILE A 55 10.50 14.78 9.51
C ILE A 55 9.04 15.05 9.11
N ALA A 56 8.73 16.29 8.79
CA ALA A 56 7.53 16.68 8.07
C ALA A 56 7.89 16.94 6.61
N ILE A 57 7.33 16.16 5.69
CA ILE A 57 7.45 16.37 4.25
C ILE A 57 6.25 17.20 3.80
N ALA A 58 6.45 18.44 3.39
CA ALA A 58 5.39 19.32 2.94
C ALA A 58 5.36 19.40 1.41
N THR A 59 4.27 18.99 0.77
CA THR A 59 4.15 19.13 -0.69
C THR A 59 3.89 20.59 -1.08
N VAL A 60 4.40 20.99 -2.24
CA VAL A 60 4.25 22.33 -2.81
C VAL A 60 3.82 22.18 -4.25
N GLY A 61 2.90 23.02 -4.72
CA GLY A 61 2.51 23.02 -6.13
C GLY A 61 1.02 23.22 -6.35
N LEU A 62 0.69 23.73 -7.53
CA LEU A 62 -0.69 23.94 -7.97
C LEU A 62 -1.51 22.63 -7.99
N PRO A 63 -2.85 22.72 -7.98
CA PRO A 63 -3.70 21.55 -8.23
C PRO A 63 -3.35 20.86 -9.57
N ALA A 64 -3.64 19.56 -9.67
CA ALA A 64 -3.36 18.67 -10.81
C ALA A 64 -1.88 18.54 -11.24
N ARG A 65 -0.94 18.91 -10.37
CA ARG A 65 0.50 18.73 -10.63
C ARG A 65 1.08 17.42 -10.07
N GLY A 66 0.28 16.46 -9.62
CA GLY A 66 0.76 15.16 -9.16
C GLY A 66 1.26 15.09 -7.70
N LYS A 67 1.00 16.11 -6.86
CA LYS A 67 1.41 16.12 -5.43
C LYS A 67 0.91 14.91 -4.63
N THR A 68 -0.37 14.57 -4.79
CA THR A 68 -0.99 13.45 -4.08
C THR A 68 -0.37 12.13 -4.53
N HIS A 69 -0.15 11.95 -5.83
CA HIS A 69 0.57 10.80 -6.37
C HIS A 69 1.98 10.67 -5.76
N ILE A 70 2.76 11.75 -5.72
CA ILE A 70 4.09 11.77 -5.07
C ILE A 70 3.98 11.40 -3.59
N SER A 71 3.00 11.96 -2.87
CA SER A 71 2.79 11.69 -1.44
C SER A 71 2.49 10.22 -1.17
N VAL A 72 1.58 9.63 -1.95
CA VAL A 72 1.15 8.23 -1.83
C VAL A 72 2.28 7.28 -2.21
N ALA A 73 2.94 7.51 -3.35
CA ALA A 73 4.05 6.69 -3.81
C ALA A 73 5.23 6.75 -2.83
N LEU A 74 5.57 7.94 -2.33
CA LEU A 74 6.65 8.12 -1.37
C LEU A 74 6.33 7.46 -0.02
N ALA A 75 5.09 7.59 0.46
CA ALA A 75 4.66 6.91 1.69
C ALA A 75 4.77 5.39 1.55
N ARG A 76 4.36 4.83 0.40
CA ARG A 76 4.45 3.39 0.12
C ARG A 76 5.89 2.90 0.20
N TYR A 77 6.81 3.60 -0.46
CA TYR A 77 8.23 3.28 -0.41
C TYR A 77 8.84 3.43 0.99
N LEU A 78 8.54 4.52 1.69
CA LEU A 78 9.06 4.74 3.04
C LEU A 78 8.55 3.69 4.04
N ARG A 79 7.26 3.34 3.95
CA ARG A 79 6.67 2.24 4.74
C ARG A 79 7.29 0.91 4.40
N TRP A 80 7.53 0.62 3.12
CA TRP A 80 8.24 -0.58 2.69
C TRP A 80 9.61 -0.74 3.37
N LEU A 81 10.38 0.34 3.45
CA LEU A 81 11.67 0.38 4.14
C LEU A 81 11.59 0.29 5.67
N GLY A 82 10.39 0.33 6.26
CA GLY A 82 10.16 0.36 7.70
C GLY A 82 10.15 1.72 8.35
N VAL A 83 10.13 2.79 7.57
CA VAL A 83 9.97 4.13 8.13
C VAL A 83 8.49 4.35 8.42
N LYS A 84 8.15 4.51 9.70
CA LYS A 84 6.76 4.78 10.12
C LYS A 84 6.28 6.12 9.56
N THR A 85 5.51 6.03 8.48
CA THR A 85 5.13 7.17 7.64
C THR A 85 3.61 7.28 7.53
N ARG A 86 3.06 8.49 7.65
CA ARG A 86 1.63 8.76 7.47
C ARG A 86 1.41 9.97 6.59
N ILE A 87 0.40 9.89 5.72
CA ILE A 87 -0.01 10.99 4.85
C ILE A 87 -1.15 11.74 5.53
N PHE A 88 -1.11 13.06 5.45
CA PHE A 88 -2.10 13.99 5.98
C PHE A 88 -2.58 14.87 4.83
N HIS A 89 -3.62 14.41 4.12
CA HIS A 89 -4.22 15.17 3.02
C HIS A 89 -5.08 16.30 3.59
N LEU A 90 -4.70 17.55 3.35
CA LEU A 90 -5.47 18.70 3.84
C LEU A 90 -6.91 18.72 3.27
N GLY A 91 -7.12 18.11 2.11
CA GLY A 91 -8.44 17.92 1.51
C GLY A 91 -9.38 17.06 2.36
N ASP A 92 -8.86 16.05 3.07
CA ASP A 92 -9.64 15.13 3.90
C ASP A 92 -10.17 15.88 5.13
N TYR A 93 -9.30 16.61 5.81
CA TYR A 93 -9.64 17.48 6.94
C TYR A 93 -10.69 18.54 6.56
N ARG A 94 -10.57 19.11 5.36
CA ARG A 94 -11.56 20.06 4.84
C ARG A 94 -12.92 19.38 4.70
N ARG A 95 -13.00 18.18 4.11
CA ARG A 95 -14.26 17.45 3.93
C ARG A 95 -14.87 17.02 5.27
N GLU A 96 -14.05 16.60 6.24
CA GLU A 96 -14.53 16.24 7.57
C GLU A 96 -15.14 17.44 8.32
N ILE A 97 -14.46 18.59 8.31
CA ILE A 97 -14.89 19.78 9.05
C ILE A 97 -16.12 20.45 8.41
N VAL A 98 -16.20 20.45 7.07
CA VAL A 98 -17.33 21.05 6.34
C VAL A 98 -18.54 20.12 6.35
N GLY A 99 -18.32 18.81 6.43
CA GLY A 99 -19.33 17.76 6.36
C GLY A 99 -19.38 17.13 4.96
N GLN A 100 -19.66 15.83 4.91
CA GLN A 100 -19.77 15.10 3.64
C GLN A 100 -20.91 15.68 2.79
N GLY A 101 -20.65 15.88 1.50
CA GLY A 101 -21.64 16.39 0.54
C GLY A 101 -21.96 17.89 0.66
N LYS A 102 -21.27 18.63 1.53
CA LYS A 102 -21.40 20.10 1.63
C LYS A 102 -20.27 20.79 0.89
N ASP A 103 -20.63 21.79 0.09
CA ASP A 103 -19.66 22.64 -0.58
C ASP A 103 -18.99 23.58 0.42
N VAL A 104 -17.70 23.84 0.17
CA VAL A 104 -17.00 24.93 0.84
C VAL A 104 -17.52 26.27 0.32
N PRO A 105 -17.40 27.36 1.10
CA PRO A 105 -17.71 28.70 0.59
C PRO A 105 -17.01 28.97 -0.75
N ASP A 106 -17.69 29.65 -1.67
CA ASP A 106 -17.17 29.93 -3.02
C ASP A 106 -15.79 30.59 -3.00
N ASP A 107 -15.57 31.43 -1.98
CA ASP A 107 -14.32 32.15 -1.79
C ASP A 107 -13.23 31.37 -1.04
N TYR A 108 -13.49 30.14 -0.64
CA TYR A 108 -12.56 29.29 0.10
C TYR A 108 -11.26 29.01 -0.67
N PHE A 109 -11.18 29.23 -1.98
CA PHE A 109 -9.94 29.08 -2.74
C PHE A 109 -9.25 30.39 -3.12
N PHE A 110 -9.89 31.54 -2.94
CA PHE A 110 -9.34 32.84 -3.33
C PHE A 110 -8.39 33.42 -2.27
N VAL A 111 -7.43 34.23 -2.69
CA VAL A 111 -6.50 34.87 -1.75
C VAL A 111 -7.18 35.97 -0.93
N ASN A 112 -8.09 36.73 -1.56
CA ASN A 112 -8.94 37.76 -0.94
C ASN A 112 -10.24 37.19 -0.33
N ALA A 113 -10.15 36.04 0.33
CA ALA A 113 -11.31 35.40 0.94
C ALA A 113 -11.84 36.20 2.15
N SER A 114 -13.13 36.04 2.41
CA SER A 114 -13.83 36.54 3.59
C SER A 114 -13.21 36.03 4.89
N ALA A 115 -13.44 36.78 5.98
CA ALA A 115 -12.96 36.41 7.31
C ALA A 115 -13.44 35.03 7.74
N SER A 116 -14.68 34.63 7.39
CA SER A 116 -15.22 33.30 7.67
C SER A 116 -14.45 32.19 6.95
N SER A 117 -14.13 32.37 5.66
CA SER A 117 -13.33 31.42 4.88
C SER A 117 -11.88 31.34 5.37
N VAL A 118 -11.30 32.46 5.80
CA VAL A 118 -9.97 32.47 6.43
C VAL A 118 -9.99 31.71 7.76
N LEU A 119 -10.99 31.95 8.62
CA LEU A 119 -11.15 31.23 9.90
C LEU A 119 -11.36 29.73 9.67
N LEU A 120 -12.15 29.35 8.66
CA LEU A 120 -12.35 27.95 8.27
C LEU A 120 -11.03 27.30 7.85
N ARG A 121 -10.23 27.94 6.98
CA ARG A 121 -8.90 27.46 6.60
C ARG A 121 -8.00 27.29 7.82
N GLN A 122 -7.99 28.26 8.73
CA GLN A 122 -7.18 28.19 9.96
C GLN A 122 -7.61 27.03 10.86
N LYS A 123 -8.92 26.78 11.01
CA LYS A 123 -9.46 25.64 11.76
C LYS A 123 -9.00 24.30 11.16
N ILE A 124 -9.08 24.17 9.84
CA ILE A 124 -8.64 22.96 9.11
C ILE A 124 -7.13 22.75 9.28
N LEU A 125 -6.33 23.80 9.07
CA LEU A 125 -4.87 23.76 9.23
C LEU A 125 -4.45 23.43 10.66
N LYS A 126 -5.16 23.95 11.66
CA LYS A 126 -4.90 23.66 13.08
C LYS A 126 -5.13 22.18 13.37
N LYS A 127 -6.30 21.64 12.99
CA LYS A 127 -6.63 20.23 13.22
C LYS A 127 -5.64 19.28 12.53
N CYS A 128 -5.28 19.55 11.28
CA CYS A 128 -4.29 18.76 10.54
C CYS A 128 -2.91 18.76 11.23
N ARG A 129 -2.44 19.93 11.69
CA ARG A 129 -1.16 20.03 12.42
C ARG A 129 -1.17 19.32 13.77
N GLU A 130 -2.26 19.42 14.52
CA GLU A 130 -2.41 18.70 15.80
C GLU A 130 -2.27 17.18 15.61
N ASP A 131 -2.90 16.63 14.57
CA ASP A 131 -2.79 15.21 14.25
C ASP A 131 -1.38 14.82 13.77
N ILE A 132 -0.69 15.69 13.02
CA ILE A 132 0.73 15.50 12.66
C ILE A 132 1.59 15.42 13.91
N TYR A 133 1.41 16.35 14.86
CA TYR A 133 2.14 16.35 16.12
C TYR A 133 1.83 15.11 16.94
N HIS A 134 0.55 14.72 17.03
CA HIS A 134 0.14 13.52 17.75
C HIS A 134 0.83 12.27 17.19
N PHE A 135 0.81 12.11 15.87
CA PHE A 135 1.47 10.99 15.21
C PHE A 135 2.98 10.95 15.47
N LEU A 136 3.68 12.08 15.31
CA LEU A 136 5.14 12.14 15.48
C LEU A 136 5.59 12.02 16.95
N ASN A 137 4.77 12.49 17.90
CA ASN A 137 5.13 12.56 19.32
C ASN A 137 4.63 11.38 20.15
N HIS A 138 3.45 10.85 19.83
CA HIS A 138 2.75 9.87 20.66
C HIS A 138 2.56 8.51 19.99
N GLU A 139 2.56 8.45 18.65
CA GLU A 139 2.42 7.19 17.91
C GLU A 139 3.77 6.63 17.44
N ASN A 140 4.89 7.18 17.92
CA ASN A 140 6.24 6.86 17.43
C ASN A 140 6.41 7.06 15.91
N GLY A 141 5.66 7.98 15.31
CA GLY A 141 5.80 8.35 13.91
C GLY A 141 7.16 8.96 13.61
N GLN A 142 7.67 8.73 12.40
CA GLN A 142 8.94 9.27 11.95
C GLN A 142 8.78 10.27 10.80
N ILE A 143 7.95 9.97 9.80
CA ILE A 143 7.67 10.86 8.67
C ILE A 143 6.18 11.19 8.59
N ALA A 144 5.84 12.47 8.66
CA ALA A 144 4.51 12.97 8.34
C ALA A 144 4.55 13.64 6.96
N ILE A 145 3.79 13.13 5.99
CA ILE A 145 3.64 13.78 4.68
C ILE A 145 2.42 14.70 4.73
N TYR A 146 2.67 16.00 4.79
CA TYR A 146 1.66 17.05 4.76
C TYR A 146 1.33 17.41 3.30
N ASP A 147 0.26 16.81 2.77
CA ASP A 147 -0.17 17.01 1.39
C ASP A 147 -1.09 18.24 1.27
N ALA A 148 -0.52 19.35 0.79
CA ALA A 148 -1.17 20.63 0.62
C ALA A 148 -0.59 21.42 -0.57
N VAL A 149 -1.12 22.61 -0.84
CA VAL A 149 -0.64 23.46 -1.96
C VAL A 149 0.60 24.26 -1.58
N ASN A 150 0.66 24.74 -0.33
CA ASN A 150 1.74 25.57 0.22
C ASN A 150 2.27 26.67 -0.75
N PRO A 151 1.40 27.59 -1.21
CA PRO A 151 1.66 28.43 -2.39
C PRO A 151 2.64 29.59 -2.20
N LEU A 152 2.83 30.09 -0.98
CA LEU A 152 3.57 31.32 -0.69
C LEU A 152 4.87 31.02 0.08
N ALA A 153 5.97 31.68 -0.29
CA ALA A 153 7.27 31.51 0.34
C ALA A 153 7.26 31.92 1.82
N ALA A 154 6.59 33.02 2.16
CA ALA A 154 6.42 33.45 3.55
C ALA A 154 5.68 32.39 4.39
N GLY A 155 4.67 31.74 3.81
CA GLY A 155 3.92 30.66 4.45
C GLY A 155 4.78 29.42 4.69
N ARG A 156 5.63 29.05 3.73
CA ARG A 156 6.55 27.91 3.85
C ARG A 156 7.63 28.14 4.92
N ARG A 157 8.23 29.33 4.96
CA ARG A 157 9.16 29.70 6.05
C ARG A 157 8.48 29.68 7.43
N SER A 158 7.25 30.17 7.52
CA SER A 158 6.47 30.12 8.76
C SER A 158 6.19 28.68 9.19
N LEU A 159 5.80 27.81 8.25
CA LEU A 159 5.56 26.39 8.50
C LEU A 159 6.82 25.66 8.96
N ALA A 160 7.97 25.91 8.32
CA ALA A 160 9.25 25.33 8.71
C ALA A 160 9.66 25.77 10.12
N LYS A 161 9.52 27.07 10.44
CA LYS A 161 9.77 27.60 11.80
C LYS A 161 8.85 26.97 12.84
N GLU A 162 7.58 26.75 12.49
CA GLU A 162 6.62 26.12 13.39
C GLU A 162 6.99 24.66 13.68
N PHE A 163 7.34 23.87 12.66
CA PHE A 163 7.81 22.49 12.86
C PHE A 163 9.12 22.44 13.68
N ALA A 164 10.04 23.37 13.45
CA ALA A 164 11.29 23.45 14.21
C ALA A 164 11.07 23.66 15.72
N LYS A 165 10.03 24.40 16.14
CA LYS A 165 9.67 24.55 17.58
C LYS A 165 9.34 23.22 18.26
N HIS A 166 8.89 22.24 17.49
CA HIS A 166 8.57 20.90 17.97
C HIS A 166 9.68 19.88 17.69
N ASP A 167 10.87 20.34 17.29
CA ASP A 167 12.01 19.48 16.90
C ASP A 167 11.60 18.48 15.78
N ILE A 168 10.94 19.04 14.76
CA ILE A 168 10.57 18.36 13.53
C ILE A 168 11.28 19.06 12.37
N LYS A 169 12.08 18.30 11.62
CA LYS A 169 12.74 18.80 10.40
C LYS A 169 11.71 18.93 9.27
N CYS A 170 11.79 19.97 8.47
CA CYS A 170 10.87 20.19 7.36
C CYS A 170 11.58 19.97 6.03
N LEU A 171 11.04 19.11 5.17
CA LEU A 171 11.49 18.92 3.78
C LEU A 171 10.34 19.29 2.85
N PHE A 172 10.57 20.22 1.93
CA PHE A 172 9.56 20.57 0.93
C PHE A 172 9.76 19.76 -0.36
N ILE A 173 8.67 19.27 -0.94
CA ILE A 173 8.69 18.64 -2.27
C ILE A 173 7.73 19.41 -3.18
N GLU A 174 8.29 20.22 -4.08
CA GLU A 174 7.53 20.90 -5.11
C GLU A 174 7.32 20.00 -6.31
N SER A 175 6.06 19.83 -6.71
CA SER A 175 5.71 19.26 -8.01
C SER A 175 5.34 20.38 -8.97
N SER A 176 6.29 20.72 -9.84
CA SER A 176 6.13 21.68 -10.93
C SER A 176 5.95 20.91 -12.24
N CYS A 177 4.96 21.32 -13.02
CA CYS A 177 4.73 20.76 -14.34
C CYS A 177 4.21 21.89 -15.21
N ASP A 178 4.64 21.97 -16.45
CA ASP A 178 4.12 22.88 -17.48
C ASP A 178 3.63 22.12 -18.73
N ASP A 179 3.96 20.83 -18.86
CA ASP A 179 3.45 19.97 -19.94
C ASP A 179 1.92 19.82 -19.86
N GLN A 180 1.25 20.47 -20.82
CA GLN A 180 -0.19 20.50 -20.96
C GLN A 180 -0.82 19.10 -21.02
N ARG A 181 -0.14 18.11 -21.63
CA ARG A 181 -0.67 16.74 -21.76
C ARG A 181 -0.77 16.07 -20.40
N ILE A 182 0.24 16.27 -19.55
CA ILE A 182 0.29 15.70 -18.22
C ILE A 182 -0.75 16.37 -17.31
N ILE A 183 -0.93 17.69 -17.45
CA ILE A 183 -2.00 18.42 -16.75
C ILE A 183 -3.36 17.85 -17.13
N GLU A 184 -3.63 17.68 -18.43
CA GLU A 184 -4.90 17.18 -18.92
C GLU A 184 -5.17 15.75 -18.46
N GLU A 185 -4.17 14.87 -18.50
CA GLU A 185 -4.26 13.50 -17.98
C GLU A 185 -4.51 13.50 -16.46
N ASN A 186 -3.80 14.34 -15.70
CA ASN A 186 -4.01 14.48 -14.26
C ASN A 186 -5.39 15.04 -13.94
N VAL A 187 -5.85 16.06 -14.66
CA VAL A 187 -7.19 16.61 -14.49
C VAL A 187 -8.22 15.52 -14.78
N ARG A 188 -8.07 14.72 -15.84
CA ARG A 188 -8.97 13.59 -16.13
C ARG A 188 -8.95 12.50 -15.06
N SER A 189 -7.78 12.09 -14.58
CA SER A 189 -7.65 11.01 -13.58
C SER A 189 -8.08 11.43 -12.17
N VAL A 190 -7.83 12.70 -11.79
CA VAL A 190 -8.29 13.27 -10.51
C VAL A 190 -9.82 13.39 -10.47
N LYS A 191 -10.51 13.55 -11.60
CA LYS A 191 -12.00 13.51 -11.65
C LYS A 191 -12.56 12.15 -11.21
N ILE A 192 -11.92 11.06 -11.63
CA ILE A 192 -12.43 9.68 -11.43
C ILE A 192 -12.16 9.19 -10.01
N SER A 193 -11.05 9.63 -9.40
CA SER A 193 -10.55 9.12 -8.12
C SER A 193 -10.69 10.08 -6.95
N SER A 194 -10.97 11.37 -7.19
CA SER A 194 -11.09 12.36 -6.10
C SER A 194 -12.43 12.25 -5.38
N PRO A 195 -12.43 12.14 -4.04
CA PRO A 195 -13.65 12.21 -3.24
C PRO A 195 -14.40 13.55 -3.36
N ASP A 196 -13.75 14.61 -3.87
CA ASP A 196 -14.38 15.94 -4.04
C ASP A 196 -15.45 15.99 -5.12
N TYR A 197 -15.42 15.08 -6.10
CA TYR A 197 -16.28 15.12 -7.29
C TYR A 197 -17.20 13.89 -7.39
N TYR A 198 -17.40 13.19 -6.28
CA TYR A 198 -18.29 12.03 -6.25
C TYR A 198 -19.71 12.42 -6.68
N GLY A 199 -20.22 11.78 -7.73
CA GLY A 199 -21.55 12.05 -8.29
C GLY A 199 -21.67 13.26 -9.22
N TRP A 200 -20.57 13.99 -9.50
CA TRP A 200 -20.60 15.11 -10.43
C TRP A 200 -20.52 14.64 -11.90
N ASN A 201 -21.14 15.39 -12.81
CA ASN A 201 -20.93 15.23 -14.25
C ASN A 201 -19.48 15.61 -14.60
N GLU A 202 -18.87 14.85 -15.52
CA GLU A 202 -17.49 15.08 -15.96
C GLU A 202 -17.24 16.53 -16.36
N GLY A 203 -18.11 17.13 -17.18
CA GLY A 203 -17.91 18.48 -17.73
C GLY A 203 -17.85 19.56 -16.65
N ASP A 204 -18.71 19.47 -15.64
CA ASP A 204 -18.82 20.46 -14.56
C ASP A 204 -17.70 20.30 -13.54
N ALA A 205 -17.29 19.07 -13.25
CA ALA A 205 -16.12 18.78 -12.43
C ALA A 205 -14.85 19.39 -13.05
N VAL A 206 -14.66 19.29 -14.39
CA VAL A 206 -13.51 19.92 -15.07
C VAL A 206 -13.52 21.43 -14.87
N LYS A 207 -14.66 22.08 -15.16
CA LYS A 207 -14.79 23.54 -15.09
C LYS A 207 -14.49 24.05 -13.68
N HIS A 208 -15.06 23.40 -12.67
CA HIS A 208 -14.82 23.75 -11.27
C HIS A 208 -13.37 23.49 -10.83
N TYR A 209 -12.73 22.43 -11.35
CA TYR A 209 -11.31 22.18 -11.08
C TYR A 209 -10.41 23.26 -11.71
N LEU A 210 -10.67 23.62 -12.96
CA LEU A 210 -9.92 24.65 -13.68
C LEU A 210 -10.08 26.01 -13.01
N SER A 211 -11.28 26.38 -12.54
CA SER A 211 -11.46 27.63 -11.81
C SER A 211 -10.65 27.68 -10.50
N ARG A 212 -10.59 26.57 -9.75
CA ARG A 212 -9.69 26.41 -8.58
C ARG A 212 -8.23 26.61 -8.93
N MET A 213 -7.79 26.11 -10.09
CA MET A 213 -6.41 26.31 -10.56
C MET A 213 -6.16 27.79 -10.87
N SER A 214 -7.02 28.39 -11.70
CA SER A 214 -6.92 29.80 -12.10
C SER A 214 -6.91 30.77 -10.92
N ALA A 215 -7.67 30.49 -9.86
CA ALA A 215 -7.69 31.28 -8.64
C ALA A 215 -6.34 31.34 -7.90
N LYS A 216 -5.51 30.30 -8.02
CA LYS A 216 -4.25 30.18 -7.28
C LYS A 216 -3.02 30.55 -8.09
N ILE A 217 -3.08 30.42 -9.42
CA ILE A 217 -1.96 30.69 -10.32
C ILE A 217 -1.31 32.07 -10.10
N PRO A 218 -2.07 33.19 -10.00
CA PRO A 218 -1.47 34.54 -9.90
C PRO A 218 -0.66 34.78 -8.62
N HIS A 219 -0.85 33.95 -7.60
CA HIS A 219 -0.26 34.11 -6.28
C HIS A 219 0.68 32.95 -5.91
N PHE A 220 0.93 32.03 -6.83
CA PHE A 220 1.80 30.89 -6.57
C PHE A 220 3.26 31.28 -6.78
N GLU A 221 4.07 31.09 -5.74
CA GLU A 221 5.52 31.32 -5.75
C GLU A 221 6.23 29.96 -5.79
N THR A 222 6.98 29.67 -6.85
CA THR A 222 7.80 28.46 -6.94
C THR A 222 8.86 28.44 -5.83
N MET A 223 9.37 27.25 -5.47
CA MET A 223 10.38 27.11 -4.42
C MET A 223 11.72 27.68 -4.86
N GLU A 224 12.27 28.64 -4.12
CA GLU A 224 13.61 29.20 -4.34
C GLU A 224 14.32 29.53 -3.03
N GLU A 225 13.72 29.23 -1.89
CA GLU A 225 14.20 29.60 -0.56
C GLU A 225 15.53 28.91 -0.25
N PRO A 226 16.66 29.63 -0.21
CA PRO A 226 17.97 29.03 0.00
C PRO A 226 18.15 28.53 1.43
N ASP A 227 17.36 29.08 2.37
CA ASP A 227 17.35 28.77 3.79
C ASP A 227 16.55 27.50 4.16
N LEU A 228 15.87 26.87 3.19
CA LEU A 228 15.01 25.70 3.42
C LEU A 228 15.50 24.46 2.67
N ASP A 229 15.27 23.29 3.25
CA ASP A 229 15.50 22.00 2.58
C ASP A 229 14.36 21.71 1.60
N TRP A 230 14.66 21.58 0.31
CA TRP A 230 13.63 21.30 -0.69
C TRP A 230 14.10 20.53 -1.93
N ILE A 231 13.13 19.84 -2.53
CA ILE A 231 13.27 19.10 -3.78
C ILE A 231 12.20 19.64 -4.73
N LYS A 232 12.60 20.08 -5.92
CA LYS A 232 11.70 20.53 -6.98
C LYS A 232 11.74 19.50 -8.11
N MET A 233 10.62 18.81 -8.31
CA MET A 233 10.40 17.91 -9.43
C MET A 233 9.74 18.70 -10.55
N ILE A 234 10.39 18.75 -11.71
CA ILE A 234 9.93 19.45 -12.91
C ILE A 234 9.47 18.41 -13.92
N ASN A 235 8.25 18.59 -14.46
CA ASN A 235 7.63 17.75 -15.48
C ASN A 235 7.70 16.26 -15.17
N ALA A 236 7.12 15.88 -14.04
CA ALA A 236 7.00 14.46 -13.65
C ALA A 236 8.34 13.72 -13.54
N GLY A 237 9.43 14.43 -13.19
CA GLY A 237 10.74 13.83 -12.98
C GLY A 237 11.72 14.00 -14.15
N GLU A 238 11.37 14.74 -15.22
CA GLU A 238 12.32 15.09 -16.29
C GLU A 238 13.56 15.83 -15.75
N ARG A 239 13.36 16.69 -14.76
CA ARG A 239 14.45 17.36 -14.05
C ARG A 239 14.12 17.44 -12.56
N ILE A 240 15.12 17.15 -11.74
CA ILE A 240 15.04 17.36 -10.29
C ILE A 240 16.08 18.40 -9.89
N VAL A 241 15.65 19.40 -9.13
CA VAL A 241 16.52 20.39 -8.50
C VAL A 241 16.42 20.20 -6.99
N VAL A 242 17.56 20.19 -6.33
CA VAL A 242 17.65 19.95 -4.88
C VAL A 242 18.37 21.13 -4.24
N ASN A 243 17.75 21.74 -3.23
CA ASN A 243 18.43 22.61 -2.29
C ASN A 243 18.63 21.86 -0.98
N ASN A 244 19.88 21.70 -0.59
CA ASN A 244 20.29 20.87 0.53
C ASN A 244 21.06 21.71 1.53
N THR A 245 20.42 21.99 2.66
CA THR A 245 21.09 22.66 3.79
C THR A 245 21.63 21.64 4.78
N ASN A 246 20.95 20.48 4.97
CA ASN A 246 21.39 19.43 5.89
C ASN A 246 20.74 18.03 5.65
N PHE A 247 20.96 17.41 4.49
CA PHE A 247 20.40 16.09 4.18
C PHE A 247 21.09 14.95 4.94
N GLY A 248 20.30 14.22 5.72
CA GLY A 248 20.67 12.92 6.25
C GLY A 248 20.42 11.79 5.25
N TYR A 249 20.79 10.56 5.62
CA TYR A 249 20.61 9.35 4.80
C TYR A 249 19.18 9.21 4.23
N LEU A 250 18.16 9.46 5.05
CA LEU A 250 16.77 9.32 4.64
C LEU A 250 16.37 10.32 3.55
N SER A 251 16.88 11.56 3.60
CA SER A 251 16.65 12.56 2.55
C SER A 251 17.28 12.12 1.22
N HIS A 252 18.49 11.53 1.23
CA HIS A 252 19.09 10.97 0.02
C HIS A 252 18.29 9.80 -0.56
N ARG A 253 17.72 8.94 0.30
CA ARG A 253 16.83 7.85 -0.13
C ARG A 253 15.55 8.39 -0.77
N ILE A 254 14.98 9.46 -0.22
CA ILE A 254 13.83 10.16 -0.81
C ILE A 254 14.20 10.70 -2.19
N VAL A 255 15.30 11.44 -2.33
CA VAL A 255 15.76 11.96 -3.64
C VAL A 255 15.96 10.82 -4.64
N PHE A 256 16.62 9.75 -4.22
CA PHE A 256 16.87 8.59 -5.08
C PHE A 256 15.58 7.90 -5.55
N TYR A 257 14.59 7.78 -4.68
CA TYR A 257 13.28 7.26 -5.05
C TYR A 257 12.56 8.19 -6.04
N LEU A 258 12.56 9.50 -5.77
CA LEU A 258 11.90 10.49 -6.63
C LEU A 258 12.52 10.57 -8.04
N LEU A 259 13.83 10.30 -8.17
CA LEU A 259 14.50 10.19 -9.49
C LEU A 259 13.96 9.04 -10.36
N ASN A 260 13.33 8.03 -9.74
CA ASN A 260 12.74 6.90 -10.44
C ASN A 260 11.22 7.05 -10.62
N LEU A 261 10.59 8.02 -9.95
CA LEU A 261 9.14 8.18 -9.97
C LEU A 261 8.67 8.92 -11.23
N HIS A 262 7.54 8.49 -11.79
CA HIS A 262 6.82 9.23 -12.82
C HIS A 262 5.32 9.29 -12.51
N ILE A 263 4.55 10.14 -13.21
CA ILE A 263 3.11 10.32 -12.98
C ILE A 263 2.21 9.81 -14.13
N LYS A 264 2.80 9.16 -15.13
CA LYS A 264 2.04 8.51 -16.22
C LYS A 264 1.26 7.30 -15.70
N SER A 265 0.02 7.15 -16.16
CA SER A 265 -0.77 5.93 -15.92
C SER A 265 -0.12 4.71 -16.60
N ARG A 266 -0.13 3.54 -15.95
CA ARG A 266 0.35 2.27 -16.52
C ARG A 266 -0.40 1.11 -15.86
N HIS A 267 -0.51 -0.03 -16.54
CA HIS A 267 -1.08 -1.24 -15.94
C HIS A 267 0.04 -2.22 -15.59
N THR A 268 -0.02 -2.79 -14.38
CA THR A 268 0.91 -3.84 -13.95
C THR A 268 0.17 -5.16 -13.80
N TYR A 269 0.60 -6.19 -14.51
CA TYR A 269 -0.01 -7.52 -14.50
C TYR A 269 0.92 -8.51 -13.79
N PHE A 270 0.35 -9.39 -12.98
CA PHE A 270 1.04 -10.48 -12.31
C PHE A 270 0.50 -11.82 -12.80
N ALA A 271 1.41 -12.69 -13.24
CA ALA A 271 1.10 -14.07 -13.58
C ALA A 271 2.12 -15.01 -12.93
N ARG A 272 1.63 -16.15 -12.41
CA ARG A 272 2.49 -17.19 -11.86
C ARG A 272 3.14 -17.99 -12.99
N ALA A 273 4.41 -18.39 -12.82
CA ALA A 273 5.10 -19.23 -13.80
C ALA A 273 4.38 -20.58 -14.01
N GLY A 274 4.45 -21.10 -15.24
CA GLY A 274 3.89 -22.41 -15.59
C GLY A 274 4.50 -23.57 -14.81
N VAL A 275 3.76 -24.68 -14.77
CA VAL A 275 4.20 -25.93 -14.12
C VAL A 275 5.36 -26.58 -14.87
N THR A 276 6.27 -27.22 -14.15
CA THR A 276 7.47 -27.88 -14.70
C THR A 276 7.39 -29.40 -14.61
N LEU A 277 8.29 -30.11 -15.31
CA LEU A 277 8.40 -31.58 -15.22
C LEU A 277 8.85 -32.06 -13.82
N GLU A 278 9.63 -31.25 -13.10
CA GLU A 278 10.10 -31.54 -11.74
C GLU A 278 9.78 -30.37 -10.78
N GLU A 279 8.52 -30.25 -10.32
CA GLU A 279 8.11 -29.11 -9.47
C GLU A 279 8.78 -29.08 -8.08
N GLU A 280 9.15 -30.24 -7.52
CA GLU A 280 9.70 -30.35 -6.16
C GLU A 280 11.19 -29.94 -6.03
N SER A 281 11.87 -29.71 -7.16
CA SER A 281 13.32 -29.50 -7.21
C SER A 281 13.67 -28.04 -7.51
N PHE A 282 14.03 -27.27 -6.47
CA PHE A 282 14.47 -25.88 -6.64
C PHE A 282 15.78 -25.76 -7.42
N LYS A 283 16.70 -26.71 -7.26
CA LYS A 283 18.01 -26.73 -7.95
C LYS A 283 17.96 -27.22 -9.39
N ALA A 284 16.99 -28.06 -9.77
CA ALA A 284 16.97 -28.64 -11.12
C ALA A 284 16.67 -27.60 -12.22
N ASP A 285 16.02 -26.49 -11.87
CA ASP A 285 15.59 -25.45 -12.82
C ASP A 285 14.94 -26.05 -14.08
N ALA A 286 14.01 -26.98 -13.87
CA ALA A 286 13.42 -27.80 -14.93
C ALA A 286 12.61 -26.97 -15.95
N SER A 287 12.52 -27.48 -17.17
CA SER A 287 11.66 -26.93 -18.22
C SER A 287 10.16 -27.14 -17.92
N LEU A 288 9.33 -26.35 -18.60
CA LEU A 288 7.89 -26.46 -18.54
C LEU A 288 7.41 -27.84 -19.01
N SER A 289 6.41 -28.36 -18.29
CA SER A 289 5.67 -29.54 -18.74
C SER A 289 4.80 -29.19 -19.96
N PRO A 290 4.22 -30.17 -20.67
CA PRO A 290 3.25 -29.90 -21.73
C PRO A 290 2.08 -29.03 -21.25
N GLN A 291 1.57 -29.28 -20.03
CA GLN A 291 0.52 -28.45 -19.42
C GLN A 291 1.02 -27.04 -19.10
N GLY A 292 2.28 -26.89 -18.65
CA GLY A 292 2.89 -25.59 -18.40
C GLY A 292 3.03 -24.74 -19.67
N ARG A 293 3.34 -25.37 -20.80
CA ARG A 293 3.37 -24.71 -22.12
C ARG A 293 1.98 -24.29 -22.58
N GLU A 294 0.99 -25.17 -22.42
CA GLU A 294 -0.41 -24.83 -22.77
C GLU A 294 -0.95 -23.69 -21.88
N TYR A 295 -0.62 -23.70 -20.59
CA TYR A 295 -0.90 -22.59 -19.68
C TYR A 295 -0.28 -21.28 -20.17
N ALA A 296 1.00 -21.27 -20.53
CA ALA A 296 1.70 -20.08 -20.99
C ALA A 296 1.04 -19.46 -22.24
N ARG A 297 0.58 -20.32 -23.16
CA ARG A 297 -0.19 -19.91 -24.34
C ARG A 297 -1.52 -19.26 -23.94
N LYS A 298 -2.33 -19.94 -23.11
CA LYS A 298 -3.62 -19.43 -22.65
C LYS A 298 -3.51 -18.13 -21.85
N MET A 299 -2.52 -18.01 -20.98
CA MET A 299 -2.23 -16.78 -20.23
C MET A 299 -1.92 -15.62 -21.17
N THR A 300 -1.08 -15.86 -22.19
CA THR A 300 -0.74 -14.89 -23.23
C THR A 300 -1.98 -14.43 -23.99
N ASP A 301 -2.77 -15.38 -24.51
CA ASP A 301 -3.98 -15.06 -25.29
C ASP A 301 -5.01 -14.32 -24.43
N THR A 302 -5.21 -14.72 -23.18
CA THR A 302 -6.12 -14.08 -22.22
C THR A 302 -5.72 -12.63 -21.96
N LEU A 303 -4.43 -12.38 -21.66
CA LEU A 303 -3.95 -11.02 -21.39
C LEU A 303 -4.11 -10.09 -22.59
N LEU A 304 -3.73 -10.55 -23.78
CA LEU A 304 -3.82 -9.73 -24.99
C LEU A 304 -5.27 -9.42 -25.35
N LYS A 305 -6.17 -10.40 -25.19
CA LYS A 305 -7.61 -10.21 -25.39
C LYS A 305 -8.18 -9.16 -24.41
N HIS A 306 -7.86 -9.29 -23.11
CA HIS A 306 -8.30 -8.34 -22.07
C HIS A 306 -7.88 -6.90 -22.40
N ARG A 307 -6.60 -6.71 -22.77
CA ARG A 307 -6.07 -5.38 -23.11
C ARG A 307 -6.80 -4.75 -24.30
N GLU A 308 -7.11 -5.53 -25.32
CA GLU A 308 -7.87 -5.04 -26.48
C GLU A 308 -9.35 -4.78 -26.16
N GLU A 309 -9.95 -5.56 -25.24
CA GLU A 309 -11.30 -5.32 -24.74
C GLU A 309 -11.41 -4.02 -23.95
N GLU A 310 -10.48 -3.75 -23.02
CA GLU A 310 -10.42 -2.48 -22.28
C GLU A 310 -10.25 -1.28 -23.23
N ARG A 311 -9.37 -1.41 -24.24
CA ARG A 311 -9.22 -0.37 -25.27
C ARG A 311 -10.52 -0.10 -26.02
N ARG A 312 -11.20 -1.15 -26.49
CA ARG A 312 -12.48 -1.01 -27.21
C ARG A 312 -13.56 -0.42 -26.31
N ALA A 313 -13.60 -0.77 -25.03
CA ALA A 313 -14.53 -0.20 -24.07
C ALA A 313 -14.31 1.30 -23.85
N ILE A 314 -13.05 1.76 -23.80
CA ILE A 314 -12.72 3.19 -23.70
C ILE A 314 -13.18 3.94 -24.95
N ILE A 315 -12.92 3.40 -26.15
CA ILE A 315 -13.35 4.00 -27.42
C ILE A 315 -14.88 4.06 -27.48
N GLY A 316 -15.58 2.99 -27.08
CA GLY A 316 -17.04 2.91 -27.07
C GLY A 316 -17.70 3.93 -26.13
N LYS A 317 -17.01 4.37 -25.08
CA LYS A 317 -17.44 5.44 -24.17
C LYS A 317 -17.12 6.86 -24.67
N GLY A 318 -16.69 7.00 -25.93
CA GLY A 318 -16.29 8.28 -26.52
C GLY A 318 -14.86 8.71 -26.17
N GLY A 319 -14.04 7.79 -25.65
CA GLY A 319 -12.62 8.04 -25.41
C GLY A 319 -11.81 8.14 -26.72
N PRO A 320 -10.63 8.76 -26.68
CA PRO A 320 -9.77 8.92 -27.86
C PRO A 320 -9.28 7.55 -28.36
N GLU A 321 -9.19 7.38 -29.67
CA GLU A 321 -8.65 6.18 -30.33
C GLU A 321 -7.13 6.07 -30.14
N THR A 322 -6.73 5.77 -28.91
CA THR A 322 -5.33 5.72 -28.50
C THR A 322 -4.79 4.31 -28.74
N PRO A 323 -3.58 4.14 -29.29
CA PRO A 323 -2.97 2.82 -29.39
C PRO A 323 -2.69 2.23 -28.00
N LEU A 324 -2.68 0.90 -27.91
CA LEU A 324 -2.24 0.21 -26.68
C LEU A 324 -0.83 0.66 -26.32
N LYS A 325 -0.60 0.90 -25.03
CA LYS A 325 0.76 1.13 -24.52
C LYS A 325 1.62 -0.10 -24.81
N PRO A 326 2.93 0.07 -25.07
CA PRO A 326 3.83 -1.07 -25.17
C PRO A 326 3.73 -1.94 -23.90
N LEU A 327 3.85 -3.26 -24.05
CA LEU A 327 3.92 -4.19 -22.94
C LEU A 327 5.35 -4.72 -22.82
N ILE A 328 5.92 -4.58 -21.63
CA ILE A 328 7.21 -5.16 -21.28
C ILE A 328 6.97 -6.33 -20.35
N VAL A 329 7.72 -7.41 -20.53
CA VAL A 329 7.59 -8.63 -19.73
C VAL A 329 8.82 -8.77 -18.86
N TRP A 330 8.64 -8.94 -17.56
CA TRP A 330 9.71 -9.26 -16.61
C TRP A 330 9.61 -10.70 -16.16
N THR A 331 10.75 -11.36 -16.14
CA THR A 331 10.91 -12.74 -15.67
C THR A 331 12.06 -12.85 -14.70
N SER A 332 12.07 -13.91 -13.89
CA SER A 332 13.31 -14.30 -13.21
C SER A 332 14.30 -14.91 -14.22
N THR A 333 15.51 -15.23 -13.76
CA THR A 333 16.48 -15.99 -14.55
C THR A 333 16.18 -17.50 -14.61
N ARG A 334 15.13 -17.97 -13.93
CA ARG A 334 14.72 -19.39 -13.93
C ARG A 334 14.07 -19.79 -15.24
N ARG A 335 14.40 -20.98 -15.74
CA ARG A 335 13.90 -21.49 -17.02
C ARG A 335 12.39 -21.45 -17.11
N ARG A 336 11.67 -21.91 -16.08
CA ARG A 336 10.19 -21.91 -16.10
C ARG A 336 9.56 -20.52 -16.27
N THR A 337 10.13 -19.45 -15.70
CA THR A 337 9.59 -18.09 -15.91
C THR A 337 9.89 -17.60 -17.32
N VAL A 338 11.09 -17.90 -17.83
CA VAL A 338 11.51 -17.52 -19.19
C VAL A 338 10.68 -18.26 -20.24
N GLU A 339 10.55 -19.58 -20.12
CA GLU A 339 9.75 -20.42 -21.03
C GLU A 339 8.25 -20.06 -20.98
N THR A 340 7.73 -19.61 -19.82
CA THR A 340 6.34 -19.12 -19.73
C THR A 340 6.14 -17.83 -20.54
N SER A 341 7.18 -17.02 -20.71
CA SER A 341 7.15 -15.80 -21.52
C SER A 341 7.37 -16.03 -23.02
N ALA A 342 7.67 -17.26 -23.45
CA ALA A 342 8.10 -17.56 -24.82
C ALA A 342 7.06 -17.12 -25.88
N PHE A 343 5.77 -17.39 -25.65
CA PHE A 343 4.70 -16.99 -26.58
C PHE A 343 4.57 -15.46 -26.74
N LEU A 344 4.87 -14.69 -25.69
CA LEU A 344 4.93 -13.22 -25.78
C LEU A 344 6.18 -12.78 -26.56
N GLN A 345 7.31 -13.45 -26.34
CA GLN A 345 8.55 -13.17 -27.08
C GLN A 345 8.40 -13.45 -28.57
N GLU A 346 7.74 -14.55 -28.96
CA GLU A 346 7.41 -14.90 -30.34
C GLU A 346 6.51 -13.85 -31.01
N LYS A 347 5.65 -13.19 -30.22
CA LYS A 347 4.83 -12.05 -30.65
C LYS A 347 5.57 -10.70 -30.58
N ASN A 348 6.90 -10.71 -30.48
CA ASN A 348 7.79 -9.53 -30.43
C ASN A 348 7.65 -8.63 -29.19
N PHE A 349 7.12 -9.13 -28.07
CA PHE A 349 7.15 -8.37 -26.81
C PHE A 349 8.54 -8.40 -26.17
N LYS A 350 8.96 -7.28 -25.56
CA LYS A 350 10.28 -7.16 -24.93
C LYS A 350 10.31 -7.88 -23.59
N VAL A 351 11.06 -8.98 -23.50
CA VAL A 351 11.30 -9.73 -22.25
C VAL A 351 12.59 -9.25 -21.59
N ARG A 352 12.55 -8.98 -20.27
CA ARG A 352 13.70 -8.61 -19.45
C ARG A 352 13.82 -9.55 -18.26
N GLN A 353 14.99 -10.16 -18.11
CA GLN A 353 15.27 -11.05 -16.97
C GLN A 353 15.82 -10.24 -15.78
N ARG A 354 15.46 -10.66 -14.57
CA ARG A 354 15.91 -10.07 -13.29
C ARG A 354 16.31 -11.19 -12.34
N SER A 355 17.59 -11.26 -11.97
CA SER A 355 18.08 -12.29 -11.05
C SER A 355 17.48 -12.15 -9.65
N GLN A 356 17.21 -10.91 -9.24
CA GLN A 356 16.54 -10.55 -7.98
C GLN A 356 15.09 -11.05 -7.89
N MET A 357 14.49 -11.52 -8.98
CA MET A 357 13.14 -12.10 -9.01
C MET A 357 13.15 -13.64 -8.92
N SER A 358 14.28 -14.25 -8.50
CA SER A 358 14.35 -15.68 -8.22
C SER A 358 13.41 -16.09 -7.08
N GLN A 359 12.89 -17.33 -7.11
CA GLN A 359 12.05 -17.85 -6.03
C GLN A 359 12.79 -17.81 -4.69
N LEU A 360 12.05 -17.59 -3.60
CA LEU A 360 12.50 -17.86 -2.23
C LEU A 360 13.22 -19.22 -2.15
N ASN A 361 14.45 -19.21 -1.65
CA ASN A 361 15.27 -20.40 -1.48
C ASN A 361 14.73 -21.27 -0.32
N PRO A 362 14.31 -22.53 -0.55
CA PRO A 362 13.77 -23.40 0.49
C PRO A 362 14.84 -24.00 1.41
N GLY A 363 16.14 -23.85 1.14
CA GLY A 363 17.22 -24.33 1.99
C GLY A 363 17.17 -25.86 2.20
N VAL A 364 17.24 -26.30 3.47
CA VAL A 364 17.20 -27.73 3.83
C VAL A 364 15.82 -28.38 3.62
N CYS A 365 14.77 -27.59 3.39
CA CYS A 365 13.42 -28.07 3.13
C CYS A 365 13.18 -28.42 1.65
N GLU A 366 14.17 -28.22 0.78
CA GLU A 366 14.11 -28.61 -0.63
C GLU A 366 13.78 -30.11 -0.80
N LYS A 367 12.88 -30.45 -1.74
CA LYS A 367 12.41 -31.83 -2.02
C LYS A 367 11.80 -32.57 -0.82
N LYS A 368 11.45 -31.87 0.26
CA LYS A 368 10.74 -32.48 1.39
C LYS A 368 9.26 -32.15 1.28
N SER A 369 8.42 -33.16 1.44
CA SER A 369 6.99 -32.94 1.64
C SER A 369 6.76 -32.23 2.97
N GLU A 370 5.64 -31.52 3.09
CA GLU A 370 5.28 -30.81 4.32
C GLU A 370 5.27 -31.75 5.54
N ARG A 371 4.69 -32.95 5.38
CA ARG A 371 4.72 -34.00 6.41
C ARG A 371 6.13 -34.33 6.86
N ARG A 372 7.08 -34.41 5.93
CA ARG A 372 8.49 -34.69 6.25
C ARG A 372 9.16 -33.51 6.93
N ILE A 373 8.86 -32.27 6.53
CA ILE A 373 9.38 -31.05 7.18
C ILE A 373 8.94 -31.00 8.64
N ARG A 374 7.66 -31.24 8.92
CA ARG A 374 7.11 -31.30 10.29
C ARG A 374 7.77 -32.38 11.15
N GLN A 375 8.17 -33.50 10.56
CA GLN A 375 8.86 -34.59 11.25
C GLN A 375 10.35 -34.30 11.49
N ASP A 376 11.04 -33.76 10.48
CA ASP A 376 12.49 -33.54 10.54
C ASP A 376 12.86 -32.25 11.29
N TYR A 377 12.01 -31.23 11.27
CA TYR A 377 12.27 -29.90 11.82
C TYR A 377 11.08 -29.34 12.63
N PRO A 378 10.55 -30.06 13.64
CA PRO A 378 9.34 -29.65 14.36
C PRO A 378 9.47 -28.28 15.05
N GLU A 379 10.63 -27.96 15.62
CA GLU A 379 10.88 -26.66 16.27
C GLU A 379 10.88 -25.50 15.28
N GLU A 380 11.44 -25.71 14.08
CA GLU A 380 11.46 -24.68 13.03
C GLU A 380 10.06 -24.44 12.48
N VAL A 381 9.23 -25.50 12.38
CA VAL A 381 7.81 -25.34 12.02
C VAL A 381 7.07 -24.48 13.03
N LEU A 382 7.25 -24.70 14.33
CA LEU A 382 6.61 -23.87 15.36
C LEU A 382 7.02 -22.40 15.25
N LYS A 383 8.31 -22.13 15.00
CA LYS A 383 8.80 -20.77 14.77
C LYS A 383 8.22 -20.16 13.49
N HIS A 384 8.08 -20.96 12.43
CA HIS A 384 7.48 -20.54 11.17
C HIS A 384 6.00 -20.21 11.32
N GLU A 385 5.23 -21.02 12.05
CA GLU A 385 3.81 -20.78 12.29
C GLU A 385 3.57 -19.51 13.13
N LEU A 386 4.51 -19.14 14.00
CA LEU A 386 4.46 -17.90 14.79
C LEU A 386 4.76 -16.65 13.97
N ASP A 387 5.75 -16.69 13.08
CA ASP A 387 6.11 -15.57 12.21
C ASP A 387 6.56 -16.07 10.82
N PRO A 388 5.61 -16.37 9.91
CA PRO A 388 5.92 -16.92 8.59
C PRO A 388 6.73 -15.96 7.71
N TYR A 389 6.69 -14.66 8.01
CA TYR A 389 7.34 -13.63 7.20
C TYR A 389 8.84 -13.56 7.48
N HIS A 390 9.23 -13.50 8.76
CA HIS A 390 10.64 -13.35 9.14
C HIS A 390 11.35 -14.68 9.35
N HIS A 391 10.61 -15.76 9.66
CA HIS A 391 11.22 -17.05 9.92
C HIS A 391 12.02 -17.55 8.73
N ARG A 392 13.27 -17.95 9.00
CA ARG A 392 14.20 -18.50 8.01
C ARG A 392 14.58 -19.92 8.44
N PHE A 393 14.13 -20.91 7.69
CA PHE A 393 14.60 -22.28 7.85
C PHE A 393 16.13 -22.37 7.63
N PRO A 394 16.81 -23.39 8.17
CA PRO A 394 18.24 -23.53 7.98
C PRO A 394 18.66 -23.48 6.50
N ARG A 395 19.59 -22.56 6.18
CA ARG A 395 20.09 -22.31 4.81
C ARG A 395 19.01 -21.87 3.79
N ALA A 396 17.84 -21.43 4.25
CA ALA A 396 16.76 -20.90 3.41
C ALA A 396 16.77 -19.36 3.37
N GLU A 397 15.85 -18.78 2.59
CA GLU A 397 15.47 -17.37 2.65
C GLU A 397 14.13 -17.22 3.40
N SER A 398 13.91 -16.08 4.05
CA SER A 398 12.58 -15.65 4.53
C SER A 398 11.91 -14.69 3.54
N TYR A 399 10.63 -14.34 3.74
CA TYR A 399 9.98 -13.30 2.93
C TYR A 399 10.64 -11.94 3.11
N HIS A 400 11.17 -11.66 4.30
CA HIS A 400 11.97 -10.48 4.55
C HIS A 400 13.22 -10.41 3.65
N ASP A 401 13.95 -11.54 3.50
CA ASP A 401 15.12 -11.60 2.61
C ASP A 401 14.74 -11.30 1.15
N VAL A 402 13.61 -11.84 0.70
CA VAL A 402 13.05 -11.58 -0.63
C VAL A 402 12.67 -10.11 -0.79
N ALA A 403 12.06 -9.49 0.22
CA ALA A 403 11.68 -8.07 0.20
C ALA A 403 12.88 -7.13 0.12
N VAL A 404 13.94 -7.41 0.87
CA VAL A 404 15.18 -6.63 0.84
C VAL A 404 15.84 -6.71 -0.55
N ARG A 405 15.96 -7.90 -1.14
CA ARG A 405 16.59 -8.03 -2.47
C ARG A 405 15.74 -7.52 -3.64
N LEU A 406 14.43 -7.35 -3.45
CA LEU A 406 13.53 -6.82 -4.47
C LEU A 406 13.47 -5.29 -4.48
N GLU A 407 14.12 -4.59 -3.55
CA GLU A 407 14.14 -3.12 -3.54
C GLU A 407 14.62 -2.51 -4.88
N PRO A 408 15.71 -2.98 -5.53
CA PRO A 408 16.10 -2.45 -6.85
C PRO A 408 15.05 -2.71 -7.94
N VAL A 409 14.33 -3.83 -7.85
CA VAL A 409 13.25 -4.17 -8.80
C VAL A 409 12.06 -3.23 -8.60
N ILE A 410 11.73 -2.87 -7.36
CA ILE A 410 10.70 -1.87 -7.04
C ILE A 410 11.05 -0.51 -7.64
N LEU A 411 12.30 -0.07 -7.53
CA LEU A 411 12.74 1.21 -8.12
C LEU A 411 12.65 1.19 -9.64
N GLU A 412 13.04 0.09 -10.28
CA GLU A 412 12.85 -0.07 -11.72
C GLU A 412 11.36 -0.11 -12.10
N LEU A 413 10.52 -0.68 -11.24
CA LEU A 413 9.08 -0.82 -11.47
C LEU A 413 8.43 0.56 -11.48
N GLU A 414 8.82 1.42 -10.54
CA GLU A 414 8.32 2.79 -10.47
C GLU A 414 8.80 3.65 -11.64
N ARG A 415 9.93 3.30 -12.25
CA ARG A 415 10.50 3.98 -13.43
C ARG A 415 9.88 3.52 -14.76
N GLU A 416 9.30 2.33 -14.81
CA GLU A 416 8.77 1.77 -16.05
C GLU A 416 7.46 2.45 -16.46
N GLN A 417 7.48 3.17 -17.58
CA GLN A 417 6.33 3.96 -18.07
C GLN A 417 5.35 3.16 -18.93
N ASN A 418 5.76 1.96 -19.35
CA ASN A 418 4.97 1.07 -20.20
C ASN A 418 4.10 0.16 -19.34
N ASP A 419 3.15 -0.52 -19.97
CA ASP A 419 2.46 -1.62 -19.29
C ASP A 419 3.47 -2.73 -19.00
N LEU A 420 3.31 -3.36 -17.85
CA LEU A 420 4.29 -4.31 -17.33
C LEU A 420 3.61 -5.63 -16.98
N LEU A 421 4.07 -6.74 -17.54
CA LEU A 421 3.71 -8.08 -17.09
C LEU A 421 4.87 -8.69 -16.30
N ILE A 422 4.62 -9.10 -15.06
CA ILE A 422 5.57 -9.80 -14.21
C ILE A 422 5.19 -11.27 -14.14
N ILE A 423 6.01 -12.11 -14.76
CA ILE A 423 5.91 -13.58 -14.70
C ILE A 423 6.94 -14.08 -13.70
N ALA A 424 6.47 -14.47 -12.51
CA ALA A 424 7.36 -14.85 -11.42
C ALA A 424 6.84 -16.03 -10.60
N HIS A 425 7.59 -16.38 -9.57
CA HIS A 425 7.18 -17.36 -8.57
C HIS A 425 6.30 -16.69 -7.52
N GLU A 426 5.43 -17.48 -6.90
CA GLU A 426 4.47 -16.97 -5.92
C GLU A 426 5.12 -16.13 -4.81
N SER A 427 6.25 -16.56 -4.25
CA SER A 427 6.94 -15.78 -3.21
C SER A 427 7.37 -14.38 -3.66
N VAL A 428 7.74 -14.21 -4.93
CA VAL A 428 8.11 -12.90 -5.50
C VAL A 428 6.86 -12.08 -5.82
N LEU A 429 5.81 -12.72 -6.35
CA LEU A 429 4.52 -12.07 -6.62
C LEU A 429 3.90 -11.51 -5.32
N ARG A 430 3.91 -12.29 -4.24
CA ARG A 430 3.44 -11.89 -2.91
C ARG A 430 4.12 -10.61 -2.42
N VAL A 431 5.45 -10.55 -2.55
CA VAL A 431 6.26 -9.42 -2.06
C VAL A 431 6.06 -8.17 -2.91
N LEU A 432 6.07 -8.30 -4.25
CA LEU A 432 5.81 -7.16 -5.16
C LEU A 432 4.38 -6.64 -5.06
N TYR A 433 3.40 -7.54 -4.94
CA TYR A 433 2.01 -7.15 -4.67
C TYR A 433 1.88 -6.49 -3.30
N GLY A 434 2.55 -7.02 -2.27
CA GLY A 434 2.57 -6.43 -0.93
C GLY A 434 3.07 -4.99 -0.96
N TYR A 435 4.11 -4.69 -1.75
CA TYR A 435 4.54 -3.32 -2.00
C TYR A 435 3.43 -2.50 -2.68
N LEU A 436 2.96 -2.92 -3.86
CA LEU A 436 1.99 -2.16 -4.65
C LEU A 436 0.63 -1.98 -3.96
N MET A 437 0.22 -2.89 -3.08
CA MET A 437 -1.04 -2.81 -2.35
C MET A 437 -0.87 -2.36 -0.90
N ALA A 438 0.35 -1.95 -0.53
CA ALA A 438 0.70 -1.50 0.82
C ALA A 438 0.28 -2.50 1.92
N CYS A 439 0.38 -3.81 1.64
CA CYS A 439 0.12 -4.85 2.62
C CYS A 439 1.17 -4.81 3.74
N ASN A 440 0.77 -5.19 4.95
CA ASN A 440 1.70 -5.38 6.05
C ASN A 440 2.53 -6.66 5.84
N ALA A 441 3.60 -6.82 6.62
CA ALA A 441 4.45 -8.02 6.56
C ALA A 441 3.70 -9.30 6.94
N ALA A 442 2.71 -9.22 7.85
CA ALA A 442 1.97 -10.38 8.34
C ALA A 442 1.09 -11.03 7.26
N ASP A 443 0.54 -10.22 6.35
CA ASP A 443 -0.40 -10.68 5.31
C ASP A 443 0.32 -11.25 4.07
N ILE A 444 1.54 -10.77 3.78
CA ILE A 444 2.31 -11.14 2.57
C ILE A 444 2.43 -12.68 2.38
N PRO A 445 2.76 -13.49 3.40
CA PRO A 445 2.88 -14.94 3.26
C PRO A 445 1.57 -15.65 2.91
N PHE A 446 0.41 -15.00 3.06
CA PHE A 446 -0.91 -15.59 2.84
C PHE A 446 -1.58 -15.13 1.55
N LEU A 447 -0.98 -14.18 0.82
CA LEU A 447 -1.49 -13.72 -0.48
C LEU A 447 -1.46 -14.84 -1.53
N SER A 448 -2.56 -15.04 -2.26
CA SER A 448 -2.71 -16.14 -3.23
C SER A 448 -2.65 -15.68 -4.69
N PHE A 449 -1.85 -16.41 -5.48
CA PHE A 449 -1.64 -16.22 -6.91
C PHE A 449 -1.84 -17.55 -7.65
N PRO A 450 -3.10 -18.01 -7.82
CA PRO A 450 -3.38 -19.24 -8.54
C PRO A 450 -3.07 -19.07 -10.03
N ARG A 451 -2.80 -20.18 -10.73
CA ARG A 451 -2.42 -20.11 -12.15
C ARG A 451 -3.59 -19.79 -13.07
N ASP A 452 -4.83 -19.92 -12.64
CA ASP A 452 -6.01 -19.60 -13.43
C ASP A 452 -6.40 -18.11 -13.38
N GLU A 453 -5.55 -17.26 -12.82
CA GLU A 453 -5.81 -15.83 -12.69
C GLU A 453 -4.57 -14.99 -13.04
N ILE A 454 -4.80 -13.88 -13.76
CA ILE A 454 -3.85 -12.79 -13.90
C ILE A 454 -4.34 -11.67 -13.00
N ILE A 455 -3.47 -11.15 -12.14
CA ILE A 455 -3.82 -10.02 -11.28
C ILE A 455 -3.36 -8.73 -11.94
N GLU A 456 -4.29 -7.83 -12.22
CA GLU A 456 -4.02 -6.51 -12.77
C GLU A 456 -4.04 -5.47 -11.64
N ILE A 457 -2.99 -4.67 -11.54
CA ILE A 457 -2.89 -3.50 -10.67
C ILE A 457 -2.99 -2.25 -11.53
N ILE A 458 -3.93 -1.38 -11.16
CA ILE A 458 -4.18 -0.09 -11.77
C ILE A 458 -3.78 0.98 -10.74
N PRO A 459 -2.63 1.65 -10.92
CA PRO A 459 -2.23 2.75 -10.06
C PRO A 459 -3.14 3.95 -10.28
N ALA A 460 -3.67 4.52 -9.20
CA ALA A 460 -4.32 5.82 -9.21
C ALA A 460 -3.58 6.79 -8.28
N SER A 461 -3.91 8.08 -8.38
CA SER A 461 -3.24 9.12 -7.59
C SER A 461 -3.43 8.98 -6.08
N TYR A 462 -4.55 8.38 -5.65
CA TYR A 462 -4.93 8.26 -4.24
C TYR A 462 -4.70 6.85 -3.68
N ASN A 463 -5.09 5.81 -4.41
CA ASN A 463 -4.93 4.41 -4.03
C ASN A 463 -4.70 3.57 -5.30
N ASN A 464 -4.08 2.41 -5.15
CA ASN A 464 -4.05 1.40 -6.21
C ASN A 464 -5.30 0.53 -6.14
N GLU A 465 -5.73 0.05 -7.30
CA GLU A 465 -6.82 -0.91 -7.45
C GLU A 465 -6.31 -2.21 -8.04
N ALA A 466 -6.85 -3.34 -7.60
CA ALA A 466 -6.56 -4.66 -8.13
C ALA A 466 -7.78 -5.29 -8.80
N LYS A 467 -7.58 -5.93 -9.95
CA LYS A 467 -8.57 -6.77 -10.65
C LYS A 467 -8.01 -8.16 -10.88
N ARG A 468 -8.88 -9.16 -10.95
CA ARG A 468 -8.50 -10.55 -11.28
C ARG A 468 -9.12 -10.93 -12.63
N ILE A 469 -8.28 -11.34 -13.56
CA ILE A 469 -8.66 -11.76 -14.91
C ILE A 469 -8.56 -13.28 -14.97
N LYS A 470 -9.68 -13.96 -15.22
CA LYS A 470 -9.72 -15.43 -15.26
C LYS A 470 -9.14 -15.98 -16.55
N ILE A 471 -8.26 -16.97 -16.43
CA ILE A 471 -7.77 -17.77 -17.56
C ILE A 471 -8.68 -19.00 -17.70
N PRO A 472 -9.40 -19.15 -18.82
CA PRO A 472 -10.34 -20.24 -18.98
C PRO A 472 -9.67 -21.60 -19.23
N ASP A 473 -10.38 -22.67 -18.90
CA ASP A 473 -10.10 -24.04 -19.31
C ASP A 473 -8.72 -24.60 -18.89
N LEU A 474 -8.23 -24.23 -17.70
CA LEU A 474 -7.01 -24.85 -17.15
C LEU A 474 -7.34 -26.17 -16.42
N PRO A 475 -6.51 -27.21 -16.56
CA PRO A 475 -6.66 -28.44 -15.80
C PRO A 475 -6.64 -28.19 -14.28
N PRO A 476 -7.55 -28.78 -13.49
CA PRO A 476 -7.60 -28.59 -12.04
C PRO A 476 -6.32 -28.99 -11.30
N GLU A 477 -5.39 -29.75 -11.90
CA GLU A 477 -4.14 -30.14 -11.24
C GLU A 477 -3.09 -29.03 -11.26
N ILE A 478 -3.17 -28.09 -12.21
CA ILE A 478 -2.18 -27.00 -12.35
C ILE A 478 -2.63 -25.71 -11.67
N ILE A 479 -3.92 -25.63 -11.32
CA ILE A 479 -4.56 -24.49 -10.66
C ILE A 479 -4.14 -24.39 -9.19
N PRO A 480 -4.25 -25.45 -8.36
CA PRO A 480 -3.74 -25.46 -7.01
C PRO A 480 -2.32 -26.05 -6.97
N ALA A 481 -1.43 -25.25 -6.41
CA ALA A 481 -0.54 -25.65 -5.32
C ALA A 481 0.17 -24.35 -4.95
N SER A 482 -0.51 -23.41 -4.28
CA SER A 482 0.29 -22.65 -3.32
C SER A 482 0.95 -23.72 -2.45
N PRO A 483 2.28 -23.76 -2.30
CA PRO A 483 2.82 -24.37 -1.11
C PRO A 483 2.29 -23.47 -0.02
N GLU A 484 1.08 -23.78 0.46
CA GLU A 484 0.54 -23.20 1.65
C GLU A 484 1.66 -23.42 2.67
N GLY A 485 2.10 -22.33 3.30
CA GLY A 485 2.95 -22.46 4.46
C GLY A 485 2.38 -23.57 5.32
N ILE A 486 3.27 -24.43 5.78
CA ILE A 486 3.04 -25.64 6.56
C ILE A 486 1.65 -25.58 7.27
N LYS A 487 0.60 -26.21 6.71
CA LYS A 487 -0.76 -26.17 7.27
C LYS A 487 -0.96 -27.29 8.28
N ALA A 488 -1.41 -26.94 9.49
CA ALA A 488 -1.62 -27.93 10.54
C ALA A 488 -2.68 -28.95 10.09
N PRO A 489 -2.52 -30.26 10.37
CA PRO A 489 -3.68 -31.14 10.36
C PRO A 489 -4.64 -30.64 11.44
N ALA A 490 -5.87 -30.34 11.06
CA ALA A 490 -6.93 -30.06 12.03
C ALA A 490 -7.01 -31.27 12.99
N PRO A 491 -7.03 -31.05 14.31
CA PRO A 491 -7.22 -32.15 15.24
C PRO A 491 -8.57 -32.82 14.92
N PRO A 492 -8.66 -34.16 15.01
CA PRO A 492 -9.95 -34.82 14.91
C PRO A 492 -10.88 -34.21 15.96
N SER A 493 -12.08 -33.81 15.53
CA SER A 493 -13.12 -33.26 16.40
C SER A 493 -13.35 -34.22 17.57
N GLY A 494 -12.85 -33.86 18.76
CA GLY A 494 -12.95 -34.71 19.94
C GLY A 494 -12.01 -34.40 21.10
N PHE A 495 -11.00 -33.54 20.94
CA PHE A 495 -10.14 -33.15 22.06
C PHE A 495 -10.49 -31.75 22.60
N VAL A 496 -11.04 -31.74 23.82
CA VAL A 496 -11.24 -30.54 24.63
C VAL A 496 -9.86 -29.99 25.03
N THR A 497 -9.58 -28.75 24.69
CA THR A 497 -8.40 -28.01 25.15
C THR A 497 -8.47 -27.80 26.68
N PRO A 498 -7.39 -28.01 27.44
CA PRO A 498 -7.36 -27.63 28.85
C PRO A 498 -7.31 -26.10 28.97
N VAL A 499 -8.19 -25.56 29.81
CA VAL A 499 -8.20 -24.14 30.19
C VAL A 499 -6.88 -23.78 30.88
N PRO A 500 -6.09 -22.81 30.38
CA PRO A 500 -4.89 -22.36 31.07
C PRO A 500 -5.28 -21.39 32.20
N GLY A 501 -5.11 -21.82 33.45
CA GLY A 501 -5.44 -20.96 34.59
C GLY A 501 -5.43 -21.63 35.96
N LEU A 502 -4.39 -22.40 36.31
CA LEU A 502 -4.09 -22.68 37.71
C LEU A 502 -2.58 -22.81 37.90
N GLY A 503 -1.99 -21.80 38.54
CA GLY A 503 -0.59 -21.75 38.90
C GLY A 503 -0.23 -22.83 39.92
N SER A 504 0.93 -23.44 39.68
CA SER A 504 1.66 -24.28 40.61
C SER A 504 2.05 -23.50 41.88
N GLY A 505 1.51 -23.89 43.03
CA GLY A 505 1.92 -23.42 44.35
C GLY A 505 2.39 -24.59 45.22
N ILE A 506 3.65 -24.52 45.63
CA ILE A 506 4.41 -25.43 46.49
C ILE A 506 3.70 -25.65 47.84
N GLY A 507 3.69 -26.90 48.33
CA GLY A 507 3.04 -27.28 49.58
C GLY A 507 3.85 -27.00 50.86
N SER A 508 3.15 -26.83 51.98
CA SER A 508 3.38 -27.48 53.29
C SER A 508 2.34 -27.03 54.35
N PRO A 509 2.10 -27.82 55.42
CA PRO A 509 0.77 -27.94 56.04
C PRO A 509 0.68 -27.36 57.47
N ARG A 510 -0.54 -27.00 57.92
CA ARG A 510 -1.15 -27.30 59.24
C ARG A 510 -2.26 -26.32 59.62
N GLY A 511 -3.31 -26.86 60.28
CA GLY A 511 -4.09 -26.14 61.28
C GLY A 511 -5.57 -26.03 60.95
N GLY A 512 -6.43 -26.73 61.71
CA GLY A 512 -7.87 -26.81 61.47
C GLY A 512 -8.67 -25.63 62.03
N GLY A 513 -9.96 -25.61 61.71
CA GLY A 513 -10.90 -24.65 62.28
C GLY A 513 -12.21 -24.58 61.52
N ARG A 514 -13.29 -25.06 62.16
CA ARG A 514 -14.68 -25.01 61.71
C ARG A 514 -15.18 -23.57 61.51
N GLY A 515 -16.12 -23.37 60.59
CA GLY A 515 -16.91 -22.13 60.53
C GLY A 515 -17.90 -22.09 59.37
N SER A 516 -19.18 -22.27 59.69
CA SER A 516 -20.39 -22.20 58.87
C SER A 516 -20.67 -20.82 58.27
N GLY A 517 -21.34 -20.76 57.11
CA GLY A 517 -22.09 -19.58 56.67
C GLY A 517 -22.30 -19.46 55.16
N THR A 518 -23.39 -20.04 54.65
CA THR A 518 -24.09 -19.59 53.43
C THR A 518 -24.76 -18.22 53.72
N PRO A 519 -24.93 -17.33 52.70
CA PRO A 519 -26.09 -17.43 51.82
C PRO A 519 -25.83 -17.17 50.32
N GLU A 520 -26.82 -17.65 49.57
CA GLU A 520 -27.03 -17.73 48.12
C GLU A 520 -27.20 -16.40 47.34
N PRO A 521 -27.23 -16.46 45.99
CA PRO A 521 -26.85 -15.38 45.09
C PRO A 521 -28.02 -14.60 44.48
N GLN A 522 -27.74 -13.38 44.00
CA GLN A 522 -28.58 -12.69 43.03
C GLN A 522 -28.04 -12.87 41.61
N ALA A 523 -28.92 -13.37 40.75
CA ALA A 523 -28.73 -13.65 39.34
C ALA A 523 -28.96 -12.40 38.47
N SER A 524 -28.19 -12.27 37.40
CA SER A 524 -28.66 -11.64 36.15
C SER A 524 -27.83 -12.17 34.98
N GLY A 525 -28.51 -12.83 34.04
CA GLY A 525 -27.95 -13.70 33.02
C GLY A 525 -27.33 -13.01 31.81
N VAL A 526 -26.42 -13.75 31.19
CA VAL A 526 -25.76 -13.48 29.90
C VAL A 526 -26.60 -14.12 28.79
N LYS A 527 -26.92 -13.35 27.75
CA LYS A 527 -27.48 -13.84 26.48
C LYS A 527 -26.37 -13.84 25.42
N THR A 528 -26.11 -15.01 24.83
CA THR A 528 -25.40 -15.19 23.56
C THR A 528 -26.37 -14.99 22.38
N PRO A 529 -25.87 -14.61 21.20
CA PRO A 529 -26.53 -14.95 19.95
C PRO A 529 -25.61 -15.77 19.04
N GLU A 530 -26.12 -16.95 18.66
CA GLU A 530 -25.72 -17.73 17.49
C GLU A 530 -26.33 -17.13 16.21
N ASP A 531 -25.77 -17.56 15.07
CA ASP A 531 -26.29 -17.51 13.70
C ASP A 531 -26.19 -16.20 12.90
N ALA A 532 -25.15 -16.14 12.06
CA ALA A 532 -25.05 -15.24 10.91
C ALA A 532 -24.54 -15.99 9.67
N GLU A 533 -25.37 -16.89 9.14
CA GLU A 533 -25.34 -17.32 7.74
C GLU A 533 -26.69 -16.93 7.10
N ASN A 534 -26.63 -16.50 5.83
CA ASN A 534 -27.73 -16.00 4.97
C ASN A 534 -28.01 -14.50 5.02
N LEU A 535 -27.29 -13.72 4.20
CA LEU A 535 -27.90 -12.59 3.50
C LEU A 535 -27.16 -12.31 2.18
N ALA A 536 -27.51 -13.07 1.16
CA ALA A 536 -27.34 -12.71 -0.24
C ALA A 536 -28.73 -12.77 -0.90
N VAL A 537 -28.95 -11.88 -1.87
CA VAL A 537 -30.06 -11.82 -2.84
C VAL A 537 -31.17 -10.79 -2.54
N ARG A 538 -31.33 -9.89 -3.54
CA ARG A 538 -32.38 -8.89 -3.84
C ARG A 538 -32.23 -7.50 -3.20
N MET A 539 -31.97 -6.50 -4.06
CA MET A 539 -33.04 -5.60 -4.53
C MET A 539 -32.59 -4.85 -5.79
N HIS A 540 -33.22 -5.19 -6.91
CA HIS A 540 -33.41 -4.34 -8.08
C HIS A 540 -34.65 -3.45 -7.82
N ASP A 541 -34.63 -2.26 -8.43
CA ASP A 541 -35.75 -1.34 -8.72
C ASP A 541 -36.41 -0.65 -7.52
N VAL A 542 -36.20 0.68 -7.40
CA VAL A 542 -37.22 1.75 -7.37
C VAL A 542 -36.50 3.10 -7.54
N VAL A 543 -36.80 3.78 -8.67
CA VAL A 543 -36.68 5.21 -9.03
C VAL A 543 -35.37 5.96 -8.78
#